data_AF-A0A6J6LHS5-F1
#
_entry.id   AF-A0A6J6LHS5-F1
#
_cell.length_a   1.000
_cell.length_b   1.000
_cell.length_c   1.000
_cell.angle_alpha   90.00
_cell.angle_beta   90.00
_cell.angle_gamma   90.00
#
_symmetry.space_group_name_H-M   'P 1'
#
loop_
_entity.id
_entity.type
_entity.pdbx_description
1 polymer ?
#
loop_
_entity_poly.entity_id
_entity_poly.type
_entity_poly.pdbx_seq_one_letter_code
_entity_poly.pdbx_strand_id
1 'polypeptide(L)'
;MSGIERPMLPSRRARRSDRAPLLEIDARAFDEFWHIDQLGLEHALRATPASRFRVCERRASDAARGEGRSALLGYAITGRSGLQGYLQRLAVAPEAHRQGWGASLVADGLRWLARHGVVRTLVNTQIKNEAALELYKRSGFSLLPVNLVVMDRTL
;
A
#
# COMPACT_ATOMS: atom_id res chain seq x y z
N MET A 1 -19.31 9.26 8.79
CA MET A 1 -17.92 8.75 8.64
C MET A 1 -17.50 7.85 9.82
N SER A 2 -18.42 7.16 10.49
CA SER A 2 -18.10 6.28 11.64
C SER A 2 -17.78 4.87 11.13
N GLY A 3 -16.52 4.47 11.16
CA GLY A 3 -16.11 3.09 10.84
C GLY A 3 -14.68 2.95 10.31
N ILE A 4 -14.08 4.01 9.75
CA ILE A 4 -12.68 3.97 9.27
C ILE A 4 -11.75 4.44 10.38
N GLU A 5 -10.90 3.52 10.87
CA GLU A 5 -9.88 3.79 11.88
C GLU A 5 -8.93 4.93 11.46
N ARG A 6 -8.33 5.61 12.44
CA ARG A 6 -7.28 6.59 12.19
C ARG A 6 -5.93 5.86 12.05
N PRO A 7 -5.02 6.31 11.16
CA PRO A 7 -3.66 5.80 11.12
C PRO A 7 -3.00 5.99 12.48
N MET A 8 -2.50 4.92 13.09
CA MET A 8 -1.79 4.98 14.37
C MET A 8 -0.34 5.42 14.18
N LEU A 9 0.26 5.05 13.04
CA LEU A 9 1.62 5.42 12.68
C LEU A 9 1.64 6.43 11.53
N PRO A 10 2.63 7.33 11.50
CA PRO A 10 2.70 8.37 10.49
C PRO A 10 3.07 7.81 9.12
N SER A 11 2.54 8.46 8.08
CA SER A 11 3.00 8.31 6.71
C SER A 11 3.24 9.69 6.11
N ARG A 12 4.03 9.75 5.04
CA ARG A 12 4.25 10.97 4.25
C ARG A 12 4.05 10.71 2.77
N ARG A 13 3.93 11.78 1.99
CA ARG A 13 3.94 11.67 0.53
C ARG A 13 5.29 11.09 0.09
N ALA A 14 5.21 10.10 -0.80
CA ALA A 14 6.40 9.57 -1.46
C ALA A 14 7.04 10.62 -2.37
N ARG A 15 8.36 10.61 -2.45
CA ARG A 15 9.23 11.47 -3.27
C ARG A 15 9.91 10.64 -4.34
N ARG A 16 10.51 11.28 -5.34
CA ARG A 16 11.30 10.58 -6.37
C ARG A 16 12.45 9.77 -5.76
N SER A 17 13.11 10.31 -4.73
CA SER A 17 14.20 9.63 -4.02
C SER A 17 13.76 8.37 -3.27
N ASP A 18 12.46 8.20 -3.01
CA ASP A 18 11.96 6.99 -2.33
C ASP A 18 11.80 5.80 -3.29
N ARG A 19 11.89 6.01 -4.62
CA ARG A 19 11.58 4.98 -5.63
C ARG A 19 12.50 3.76 -5.57
N ALA A 20 13.82 3.96 -5.56
CA ALA A 20 14.74 2.82 -5.45
C ALA A 20 14.52 2.01 -4.16
N PRO A 21 14.56 2.62 -2.95
CA PRO A 21 14.37 1.84 -1.72
C PRO A 21 12.97 1.22 -1.57
N LEU A 22 11.91 1.79 -2.16
CA LEU A 22 10.60 1.14 -2.12
C LEU A 22 10.53 -0.10 -3.02
N LEU A 23 11.20 -0.09 -4.18
CA LEU A 23 11.23 -1.25 -5.08
C LEU A 23 12.01 -2.40 -4.42
N GLU A 24 13.05 -2.10 -3.64
CA GLU A 24 13.71 -3.08 -2.79
C GLU A 24 12.79 -3.63 -1.69
N ILE A 25 11.94 -2.79 -1.09
CA ILE A 25 10.92 -3.25 -0.13
C ILE A 25 9.89 -4.14 -0.84
N ASP A 26 9.47 -3.74 -2.04
CA ASP A 26 8.48 -4.46 -2.83
C ASP A 26 8.97 -5.88 -3.19
N ALA A 27 10.18 -5.99 -3.73
CA ALA A 27 10.80 -7.27 -4.08
C ALA A 27 10.96 -8.20 -2.86
N ARG A 28 11.11 -7.66 -1.66
CA ARG A 28 11.18 -8.46 -0.41
C ARG A 28 9.81 -8.80 0.17
N ALA A 29 8.77 -8.05 -0.19
CA ALA A 29 7.42 -8.22 0.35
C ALA A 29 6.55 -9.19 -0.45
N PHE A 30 6.95 -9.52 -1.68
CA PHE A 30 6.19 -10.34 -2.61
C PHE A 30 7.06 -11.45 -3.22
N ASP A 31 6.41 -12.51 -3.71
CA ASP A 31 7.08 -13.51 -4.56
C ASP A 31 7.42 -12.88 -5.92
N GLU A 32 8.44 -13.43 -6.60
CA GLU A 32 9.03 -12.89 -7.83
C GLU A 32 8.01 -12.52 -8.91
N PHE A 33 7.03 -13.39 -9.16
CA PHE A 33 5.96 -13.16 -10.13
C PHE A 33 5.16 -11.86 -9.89
N TRP A 34 5.07 -11.42 -8.64
CA TRP A 34 4.30 -10.25 -8.24
C TRP A 34 5.13 -9.00 -8.05
N HIS A 35 6.46 -9.08 -8.19
CA HIS A 35 7.35 -7.93 -8.09
C HIS A 35 6.94 -6.88 -9.12
N ILE A 36 7.06 -5.62 -8.74
CA ILE A 36 6.98 -4.53 -9.71
C ILE A 36 8.37 -3.93 -9.91
N ASP A 37 8.65 -3.56 -11.14
CA ASP A 37 9.78 -2.73 -11.48
C ASP A 37 9.36 -1.25 -11.51
N GLN A 38 10.28 -0.40 -11.99
CA GLN A 38 10.03 1.03 -12.13
C GLN A 38 8.84 1.34 -13.07
N LEU A 39 8.65 0.54 -14.13
CA LEU A 39 7.54 0.72 -15.06
C LEU A 39 6.21 0.29 -14.43
N GLY A 40 6.19 -0.86 -13.76
CA GLY A 40 5.04 -1.35 -13.00
C GLY A 40 4.58 -0.38 -11.91
N LEU A 41 5.52 0.27 -11.22
CA LEU A 41 5.22 1.35 -10.28
C LEU A 41 4.53 2.54 -10.97
N GLU A 42 5.01 2.95 -12.14
CA GLU A 42 4.41 4.05 -12.90
C GLU A 42 3.02 3.71 -13.43
N HIS A 43 2.83 2.48 -13.90
CA HIS A 43 1.52 1.95 -14.27
C HIS A 43 0.56 1.96 -13.08
N ALA A 44 0.98 1.47 -11.90
CA ALA A 44 0.16 1.50 -10.70
C ALA A 44 -0.25 2.93 -10.32
N LEU A 45 0.67 3.90 -10.39
CA LEU A 45 0.40 5.30 -10.08
C LEU A 45 -0.59 5.98 -11.05
N ARG A 46 -0.62 5.53 -12.31
CA ARG A 46 -1.45 6.08 -13.39
C ARG A 46 -2.71 5.28 -13.69
N ALA A 47 -2.87 4.11 -13.09
CA ALA A 47 -4.00 3.20 -13.35
C ALA A 47 -5.37 3.76 -12.93
N THR A 48 -5.41 4.88 -12.20
CA THR A 48 -6.65 5.62 -11.91
C THR A 48 -6.45 7.12 -12.10
N PRO A 49 -7.51 7.89 -12.44
CA PRO A 49 -7.41 9.34 -12.65
C PRO A 49 -6.81 10.13 -11.48
N ALA A 50 -6.99 9.67 -10.24
CA ALA A 50 -6.37 10.26 -9.07
C ALA A 50 -5.75 9.19 -8.19
N SER A 51 -4.50 9.40 -7.76
CA SER A 51 -3.82 8.48 -6.86
C SER A 51 -3.19 9.20 -5.66
N ARG A 52 -3.11 8.46 -4.55
CA ARG A 52 -2.42 8.83 -3.33
C ARG A 52 -1.30 7.84 -3.07
N PHE A 53 -0.08 8.36 -3.08
CA PHE A 53 1.14 7.56 -2.93
C PHE A 53 1.87 7.98 -1.65
N ARG A 54 2.00 7.02 -0.73
CA ARG A 54 2.45 7.26 0.64
C ARG A 54 3.52 6.26 1.03
N VAL A 55 4.47 6.72 1.84
CA VAL A 55 5.50 5.89 2.47
C VAL A 55 5.45 6.04 3.97
N CYS A 56 5.80 4.96 4.66
CA CYS A 56 6.08 4.94 6.09
C CYS A 56 7.58 4.77 6.29
N GLU A 57 8.10 5.43 7.32
CA GLU A 57 9.53 5.45 7.60
C GLU A 57 9.76 5.48 9.10
N ARG A 58 10.86 4.87 9.54
CA ARG A 58 11.34 5.01 10.91
C ARG A 58 12.42 6.06 10.94
N ARG A 59 12.13 7.13 11.69
CA ARG A 59 13.15 8.12 12.03
C ARG A 59 14.21 7.44 12.87
N ALA A 60 15.47 7.61 12.50
CA ALA A 60 16.59 7.22 13.35
C ALA A 60 16.49 8.03 14.65
N SER A 61 16.49 7.36 15.80
CA SER A 61 16.41 8.01 17.12
C SER A 61 17.75 8.53 17.63
N ASP A 62 18.87 8.21 16.98
CA ASP A 62 20.19 8.53 17.54
C ASP A 62 20.98 9.50 16.67
N ALA A 63 21.03 10.75 17.14
CA ALA A 63 21.90 11.82 16.65
C ALA A 63 23.41 11.50 16.77
N ALA A 64 23.79 10.31 17.23
CA ALA A 64 25.18 9.91 17.45
C ALA A 64 25.94 9.47 16.18
N ARG A 65 25.28 9.39 15.01
CA ARG A 65 25.94 8.97 13.75
C ARG A 65 25.90 10.00 12.61
N GLY A 66 25.62 11.28 12.90
CA GLY A 66 25.85 12.40 11.96
C GLY A 66 24.99 12.42 10.69
N GLU A 67 24.34 11.32 10.32
CA GLU A 67 23.43 11.21 9.18
C GLU A 67 22.22 10.38 9.60
N GLY A 68 21.20 11.04 10.15
CA GLY A 68 19.92 10.40 10.47
C GLY A 68 19.15 10.05 9.20
N ARG A 69 19.60 9.03 8.46
CA ARG A 69 18.86 8.52 7.30
C ARG A 69 17.64 7.77 7.83
N SER A 70 16.47 8.34 7.58
CA SER A 70 15.19 7.71 7.84
C SER A 70 15.05 6.46 6.95
N ALA A 71 14.79 5.31 7.57
CA ALA A 71 14.65 4.05 6.85
C ALA A 71 13.19 3.87 6.41
N LEU A 72 12.94 3.71 5.11
CA LEU A 72 11.62 3.35 4.61
C LEU A 72 11.24 1.96 5.12
N LEU A 73 9.99 1.82 5.56
CA LEU A 73 9.46 0.56 6.09
C LEU A 73 8.31 0.00 5.25
N GLY A 74 7.73 0.81 4.37
CA GLY A 74 6.61 0.38 3.54
C GLY A 74 6.01 1.52 2.76
N TYR A 75 5.13 1.17 1.83
CA TYR A 75 4.44 2.13 0.99
C TYR A 75 3.04 1.62 0.60
N ALA A 76 2.19 2.55 0.20
CA ALA A 76 0.90 2.24 -0.38
C ALA A 76 0.57 3.18 -1.54
N ILE A 77 -0.10 2.61 -2.55
CA ILE A 77 -0.70 3.34 -3.66
C ILE A 77 -2.21 3.10 -3.56
N THR A 78 -2.95 4.18 -3.36
CA THR A 78 -4.41 4.17 -3.31
C THR A 78 -4.95 4.98 -4.49
N GLY A 79 -5.77 4.36 -5.33
CA GLY A 79 -6.34 4.96 -6.54
C GLY A 79 -7.82 5.27 -6.39
N ARG A 80 -8.30 6.25 -7.16
CA ARG A 80 -9.71 6.65 -7.20
C ARG A 80 -10.17 6.89 -8.63
N SER A 81 -11.32 6.32 -8.98
CA SER A 81 -12.06 6.60 -10.21
C SER A 81 -13.53 6.85 -9.87
N GLY A 82 -13.97 8.12 -9.95
CA GLY A 82 -15.32 8.51 -9.56
C GLY A 82 -15.64 8.14 -8.10
N LEU A 83 -16.68 7.31 -7.92
CA LEU A 83 -17.16 6.80 -6.63
C LEU A 83 -16.46 5.50 -6.18
N GLN A 84 -15.53 4.97 -6.98
CA GLN A 84 -14.77 3.75 -6.69
C GLN A 84 -13.34 4.06 -6.26
N GLY A 85 -12.87 3.33 -5.26
CA GLY A 85 -11.52 3.38 -4.73
C GLY A 85 -10.81 2.03 -4.87
N TYR A 86 -9.48 2.07 -4.89
CA TYR A 86 -8.65 0.88 -5.02
C TYR A 86 -7.45 1.00 -4.10
N LEU A 87 -7.18 -0.01 -3.27
CA LEU A 87 -5.87 -0.19 -2.69
C LEU A 87 -5.02 -0.95 -3.71
N GLN A 88 -4.35 -0.20 -4.59
CA GLN A 88 -3.70 -0.74 -5.79
C GLN A 88 -2.43 -1.51 -5.46
N ARG A 89 -1.70 -1.06 -4.43
CA ARG A 89 -0.48 -1.70 -3.95
C ARG A 89 -0.25 -1.35 -2.50
N LEU A 90 0.19 -2.33 -1.70
CA LEU A 90 0.59 -2.15 -0.32
C LEU A 90 1.75 -3.09 -0.04
N ALA A 91 2.92 -2.55 0.30
CA ALA A 91 4.07 -3.34 0.70
C ALA A 91 4.61 -2.81 2.02
N VAL A 92 5.02 -3.72 2.90
CA VAL A 92 5.74 -3.42 4.13
C VAL A 92 6.94 -4.36 4.17
N ALA A 93 8.10 -3.83 4.57
CA ALA A 93 9.31 -4.63 4.71
C ALA A 93 9.06 -5.79 5.71
N PRO A 94 9.51 -7.03 5.44
CA PRO A 94 9.24 -8.19 6.30
C PRO A 94 9.57 -7.96 7.78
N GLU A 95 10.71 -7.32 8.05
CA GLU A 95 11.18 -6.94 9.40
C GLU A 95 10.29 -5.91 10.12
N ALA A 96 9.37 -5.27 9.40
CA ALA A 96 8.39 -4.31 9.91
C ALA A 96 6.96 -4.86 9.94
N HIS A 97 6.76 -6.15 9.62
CA HIS A 97 5.44 -6.78 9.70
C HIS A 97 4.92 -6.82 11.14
N ARG A 98 3.58 -6.88 11.27
CA ARG A 98 2.86 -6.96 12.56
C ARG A 98 3.13 -5.83 13.56
N GLN A 99 3.75 -4.73 13.13
CA GLN A 99 4.01 -3.53 13.93
C GLN A 99 3.01 -2.38 13.67
N GLY A 100 1.95 -2.63 12.88
CA GLY A 100 0.89 -1.63 12.61
C GLY A 100 1.12 -0.73 11.39
N TRP A 101 2.24 -0.87 10.68
CA TRP A 101 2.54 -0.08 9.47
C TRP A 101 1.53 -0.31 8.34
N GLY A 102 1.22 -1.58 8.05
CA GLY A 102 0.23 -1.95 7.02
C GLY A 102 -1.15 -1.38 7.35
N ALA A 103 -1.62 -1.56 8.58
CA ALA A 103 -2.91 -1.02 9.05
C ALA A 103 -2.97 0.50 8.93
N SER A 104 -1.89 1.20 9.30
CA SER A 104 -1.82 2.65 9.20
C SER A 104 -1.85 3.16 7.76
N LEU A 105 -1.19 2.46 6.83
CA LEU A 105 -1.25 2.76 5.40
C LEU A 105 -2.64 2.53 4.80
N VAL A 106 -3.30 1.42 5.16
CA VAL A 106 -4.69 1.12 4.74
C VAL A 106 -5.64 2.20 5.26
N ALA A 107 -5.56 2.54 6.55
CA ALA A 107 -6.37 3.58 7.15
C ALA A 107 -6.15 4.95 6.47
N ASP A 108 -4.91 5.33 6.14
CA ASP A 108 -4.63 6.59 5.44
C ASP A 108 -5.26 6.62 4.04
N GLY A 109 -5.17 5.51 3.30
CA GLY A 109 -5.80 5.34 1.99
C GLY A 109 -7.33 5.42 2.06
N LEU A 110 -7.96 4.64 2.93
CA LEU A 110 -9.42 4.62 3.12
C LEU A 110 -9.97 5.98 3.55
N ARG A 111 -9.28 6.69 4.45
CA ARG A 111 -9.67 8.04 4.85
C ARG A 111 -9.50 9.06 3.74
N TRP A 112 -8.48 8.91 2.90
CA TRP A 112 -8.35 9.74 1.71
C TRP A 112 -9.51 9.49 0.75
N LEU A 113 -9.83 8.23 0.44
CA LEU A 113 -10.96 7.87 -0.41
C LEU A 113 -12.29 8.42 0.12
N ALA A 114 -12.58 8.21 1.41
CA ALA A 114 -13.81 8.69 2.05
C ALA A 114 -13.96 10.22 1.96
N ARG A 115 -12.87 10.97 2.14
CA ARG A 115 -12.89 12.45 1.98
C ARG A 115 -13.16 12.91 0.55
N HIS A 116 -13.01 12.03 -0.45
CA HIS A 116 -13.26 12.32 -1.85
C HIS A 116 -14.57 11.67 -2.35
N GLY A 117 -15.49 11.32 -1.44
CA GLY A 117 -16.82 10.82 -1.81
C GLY A 117 -16.85 9.39 -2.35
N VAL A 118 -15.78 8.61 -2.16
CA VAL A 118 -15.76 7.19 -2.55
C VAL A 118 -16.67 6.39 -1.63
N VAL A 119 -17.52 5.57 -2.23
CA VAL A 119 -18.50 4.74 -1.50
C VAL A 119 -18.15 3.25 -1.52
N ARG A 120 -17.27 2.83 -2.44
CA ARG A 120 -16.83 1.43 -2.56
C ARG A 120 -15.33 1.37 -2.82
N THR A 121 -14.62 0.57 -2.04
CA THR A 121 -13.18 0.33 -2.20
C THR A 121 -12.91 -1.13 -2.49
N LEU A 122 -12.03 -1.42 -3.43
CA LEU A 122 -11.61 -2.77 -3.81
C LEU A 122 -10.11 -2.97 -3.53
N VAL A 123 -9.74 -4.19 -3.20
CA VAL A 123 -8.36 -4.65 -3.10
C VAL A 123 -8.30 -6.07 -3.63
N ASN A 124 -7.24 -6.38 -4.37
CA ASN A 124 -6.96 -7.73 -4.82
C ASN A 124 -5.84 -8.30 -3.96
N THR A 125 -5.97 -9.55 -3.55
CA THR A 125 -4.92 -10.30 -2.86
C THR A 125 -5.02 -11.77 -3.22
N GLN A 126 -3.93 -12.50 -3.10
CA GLN A 126 -3.94 -13.95 -3.26
C GLN A 126 -4.74 -14.59 -2.11
N ILE A 127 -5.52 -15.63 -2.42
CA ILE A 127 -6.29 -16.38 -1.40
C ILE A 127 -5.37 -16.96 -0.32
N LYS A 128 -4.12 -17.31 -0.67
CA LYS A 128 -3.11 -17.84 0.26
C LYS A 128 -2.40 -16.77 1.09
N ASN A 129 -2.61 -15.48 0.80
CA ASN A 129 -1.98 -14.40 1.57
C ASN A 129 -2.79 -14.09 2.83
N GLU A 130 -2.69 -15.00 3.81
CA GLU A 130 -3.42 -14.94 5.08
C GLU A 130 -3.18 -13.63 5.83
N ALA A 131 -1.94 -13.13 5.83
CA ALA A 131 -1.57 -11.88 6.49
C ALA A 131 -2.31 -10.67 5.89
N ALA A 132 -2.39 -10.58 4.55
CA ALA A 132 -3.12 -9.52 3.88
C ALA A 132 -4.63 -9.67 4.06
N LEU A 133 -5.16 -10.90 3.99
CA LEU A 133 -6.58 -11.17 4.24
C LEU A 133 -7.01 -10.73 5.64
N GLU A 134 -6.25 -11.08 6.67
CA GLU A 134 -6.53 -10.65 8.04
C GLU A 134 -6.44 -9.13 8.20
N LEU A 135 -5.44 -8.49 7.58
CA LEU A 135 -5.31 -7.04 7.57
C LEU A 135 -6.53 -6.37 6.94
N TYR A 136 -6.97 -6.83 5.76
CA TYR A 136 -8.09 -6.23 5.05
C TYR A 136 -9.42 -6.48 5.77
N LYS A 137 -9.65 -7.68 6.30
CA LYS A 137 -10.86 -7.96 7.11
C LYS A 137 -10.96 -7.04 8.32
N ARG A 138 -9.87 -6.87 9.08
CA ARG A 138 -9.81 -5.93 10.21
C ARG A 138 -10.03 -4.47 9.80
N SER A 139 -9.65 -4.13 8.58
CA SER A 139 -9.87 -2.79 8.01
C SER A 139 -11.28 -2.59 7.43
N GLY A 140 -12.18 -3.57 7.57
CA GLY A 140 -13.57 -3.49 7.12
C GLY A 140 -13.83 -4.00 5.69
N PHE A 141 -12.84 -4.63 5.03
CA PHE A 141 -13.08 -5.31 3.76
C PHE A 141 -13.75 -6.66 3.99
N SER A 142 -14.61 -7.06 3.06
CA SER A 142 -15.20 -8.40 3.00
C SER A 142 -14.81 -9.09 1.70
N LEU A 143 -14.77 -10.43 1.73
CA LEU A 143 -14.59 -11.22 0.53
C LEU A 143 -15.81 -11.04 -0.38
N LEU A 144 -15.55 -10.81 -1.67
CA LEU A 144 -16.57 -10.90 -2.69
C LEU A 144 -16.56 -12.32 -3.26
N PRO A 145 -17.70 -12.87 -3.70
CA PRO A 145 -17.80 -14.21 -4.27
C PRO A 145 -17.27 -14.26 -5.72
N VAL A 146 -16.14 -13.59 -5.98
CA VAL A 146 -15.49 -13.52 -7.28
C VAL A 146 -14.06 -14.01 -7.16
N ASN A 147 -13.69 -15.00 -7.97
CA ASN A 147 -12.32 -15.44 -8.15
C ASN A 147 -11.77 -14.73 -9.39
N LEU A 148 -10.72 -13.93 -9.21
CA LEU A 148 -10.02 -13.33 -10.35
C LEU A 148 -9.13 -14.38 -10.99
N VAL A 149 -9.36 -14.63 -12.28
CA VAL A 149 -8.45 -15.41 -13.13
C VAL A 149 -7.60 -14.40 -13.90
N VAL A 150 -6.28 -14.53 -13.76
CA VAL A 150 -5.33 -13.75 -14.56
C VAL A 150 -4.96 -14.60 -15.77
N MET A 151 -5.13 -14.06 -16.97
CA MET A 151 -4.73 -14.67 -18.23
C MET A 151 -3.81 -13.70 -18.95
N ASP A 152 -2.66 -14.18 -19.43
CA ASP A 152 -1.75 -13.40 -20.26
C ASP A 152 -1.73 -13.94 -21.70
N ARG A 153 -1.30 -13.07 -22.62
CA ARG A 153 -0.97 -13.44 -23.99
C ARG A 153 0.16 -12.54 -24.46
N THR A 154 1.26 -13.13 -24.89
CA THR A 154 2.30 -12.41 -25.63
C THR A 154 1.80 -12.12 -27.05
N LEU A 155 1.93 -10.87 -27.49
CA LEU A 155 1.61 -10.44 -28.86
C LEU A 155 2.85 -10.49 -29.75
#